data_AF-A0A1H9KF96-F1
#
_entry.id   AF-A0A1H9KF96-F1
#
_cell.length_a   1.000
_cell.length_b   1.000
_cell.length_c   1.000
_cell.angle_alpha   90.00
_cell.angle_beta   90.00
_cell.angle_gamma   90.00
#
_symmetry.space_group_name_H-M   'P 1'
#
loop_
_entity.id
_entity.type
_entity.pdbx_description
1 polymer ?
#
loop_
_entity_poly.entity_id
_entity_poly.type
_entity_poly.pdbx_seq_one_letter_code
_entity_poly.pdbx_strand_id
1 'polypeptide(L)'
;MSWRKISVGICGALLLGSAAAQAEPAVLSGEALAACAQAALQLREQSPRLLQSSEQLEAERARINQRSAELKAQAAATPRDDLRAQLELRERRNAHNAQARDFNLRMDALKHDIDALNVVKDDYTQHCAQQSYRRSELAQLPPAAQEAMRMGLQDLQVPYIDSAAPSPAAPALSAPAPAPAPAPH
;
A
#
# COMPACT_ATOMS: atom_id res chain seq x y z
N MET A 1 -50.05 -54.75 0.30
CA MET A 1 -50.96 -54.22 1.35
C MET A 1 -50.96 -52.70 1.24
N SER A 2 -52.02 -52.16 0.63
CA SER A 2 -53.07 -51.38 1.33
C SER A 2 -52.55 -50.02 1.81
N TRP A 3 -52.51 -49.01 0.95
CA TRP A 3 -53.57 -48.00 0.72
C TRP A 3 -54.10 -47.34 2.01
N ARG A 4 -53.87 -46.03 2.13
CA ARG A 4 -54.90 -45.05 2.51
C ARG A 4 -54.61 -43.70 1.85
N LYS A 5 -55.48 -43.37 0.89
CA LYS A 5 -55.92 -42.02 0.49
C LYS A 5 -56.58 -41.37 1.74
N ILE A 6 -56.88 -40.09 1.93
CA ILE A 6 -57.49 -38.96 1.19
C ILE A 6 -57.18 -37.77 2.15
N SER A 7 -56.87 -36.52 1.77
CA SER A 7 -57.86 -35.53 1.33
C SER A 7 -57.20 -34.20 0.97
N VAL A 8 -57.78 -33.65 -0.10
CA VAL A 8 -57.66 -32.31 -0.64
C VAL A 8 -58.05 -31.26 0.40
N GLY A 9 -57.24 -30.21 0.51
CA GLY A 9 -57.58 -28.94 1.13
C GLY A 9 -57.18 -27.81 0.20
N ILE A 10 -58.05 -27.48 -0.76
CA ILE A 10 -57.96 -26.25 -1.55
C ILE A 10 -58.40 -25.11 -0.64
N CYS A 11 -57.44 -24.30 -0.20
CA CYS A 11 -57.69 -22.93 0.23
C CYS A 11 -56.90 -22.02 -0.70
N GLY A 12 -57.63 -21.34 -1.58
CA GLY A 12 -57.08 -20.24 -2.35
C GLY A 12 -56.65 -19.12 -1.40
N ALA A 13 -55.40 -18.69 -1.55
CA ALA A 13 -54.95 -17.39 -1.09
C ALA A 13 -54.28 -16.70 -2.27
N LEU A 14 -55.06 -15.79 -2.83
CA LEU A 14 -54.71 -14.63 -3.63
C LEU A 14 -53.21 -14.34 -3.75
N LEU A 15 -52.80 -14.27 -5.02
CA LEU A 15 -51.69 -13.50 -5.54
C LEU A 15 -51.54 -12.16 -4.80
N LEU A 16 -50.61 -12.09 -3.86
CA LEU A 16 -49.95 -10.84 -3.49
C LEU A 16 -48.54 -10.94 -4.08
N GLY A 17 -48.46 -10.63 -5.36
CA GLY A 17 -47.20 -10.28 -5.98
C GLY A 17 -46.62 -9.12 -5.20
N SER A 18 -45.65 -9.40 -4.34
CA SER A 18 -44.72 -8.40 -3.85
C SER A 18 -44.00 -7.88 -5.08
N ALA A 19 -44.49 -6.78 -5.63
CA ALA A 19 -43.66 -5.90 -6.43
C ALA A 19 -42.54 -5.45 -5.51
N ALA A 20 -41.43 -6.20 -5.51
CA ALA A 20 -40.16 -5.60 -5.19
C ALA A 20 -40.04 -4.45 -6.18
N ALA A 21 -40.24 -3.22 -5.68
CA ALA A 21 -39.79 -2.04 -6.39
C ALA A 21 -38.31 -2.31 -6.65
N GLN A 22 -38.01 -2.74 -7.88
CA GLN A 22 -36.64 -2.86 -8.34
C GLN A 22 -36.15 -1.42 -8.30
N ALA A 23 -35.38 -1.08 -7.26
CA ALA A 23 -34.67 0.18 -7.22
C ALA A 23 -33.92 0.25 -8.55
N GLU A 24 -34.30 1.20 -9.41
CA GLU A 24 -33.60 1.40 -10.68
C GLU A 24 -32.11 1.51 -10.33
N PRO A 25 -31.24 0.76 -11.04
CA PRO A 25 -29.82 0.79 -10.75
C PRO A 25 -29.38 2.25 -10.79
N ALA A 26 -28.86 2.74 -9.66
CA ALA A 26 -28.52 4.14 -9.50
C ALA A 26 -27.57 4.54 -10.64
N VAL A 27 -28.06 5.40 -11.53
CA VAL A 27 -27.24 5.91 -12.63
C VAL A 27 -26.41 7.06 -12.06
N LEU A 28 -25.09 7.00 -12.25
CA LEU A 28 -24.21 8.09 -11.83
C LEU A 28 -24.67 9.42 -12.45
N SER A 29 -24.79 10.44 -11.62
CA SER A 29 -24.92 11.83 -12.10
C SER A 29 -23.66 12.24 -12.86
N GLY A 30 -23.74 13.28 -13.69
CA GLY A 30 -22.57 13.77 -14.43
C GLY A 30 -21.41 14.16 -13.51
N GLU A 31 -21.71 14.75 -12.35
CA GLU A 31 -20.72 15.08 -11.32
C GLU A 31 -20.09 13.83 -10.69
N ALA A 32 -20.91 12.84 -10.30
CA ALA A 32 -20.39 11.58 -9.75
C ALA A 32 -19.55 10.83 -10.78
N LEU A 33 -19.94 10.86 -12.05
CA LEU A 33 -19.16 10.28 -13.15
C LEU A 33 -17.81 11.00 -13.33
N ALA A 34 -17.78 12.32 -13.24
CA ALA A 34 -16.54 13.10 -13.29
C ALA A 34 -15.61 12.76 -12.12
N ALA A 35 -16.14 12.63 -10.90
CA ALA A 35 -15.37 12.21 -9.73
C ALA A 35 -14.79 10.80 -9.90
N CYS A 36 -15.61 9.84 -10.38
CA CYS A 36 -15.14 8.48 -10.70
C CYS A 36 -14.03 8.49 -11.74
N ALA A 37 -14.15 9.31 -12.79
CA ALA A 37 -13.13 9.39 -13.83
C ALA A 37 -11.82 10.00 -13.30
N GLN A 38 -11.91 10.99 -12.41
CA GLN A 38 -10.74 11.58 -11.77
C GLN A 38 -10.02 10.57 -10.85
N ALA A 39 -10.78 9.79 -10.07
CA ALA A 39 -10.22 8.71 -9.25
C ALA A 39 -9.51 7.66 -10.12
N ALA A 40 -10.12 7.25 -11.24
CA ALA A 40 -9.50 6.30 -12.17
C ALA A 40 -8.20 6.84 -12.79
N LEU A 41 -8.17 8.12 -13.18
CA LEU A 41 -6.97 8.78 -13.69
C LEU A 41 -5.87 8.84 -12.62
N GLN A 42 -6.21 9.25 -11.40
CA GLN A 42 -5.27 9.32 -10.29
C GLN A 42 -4.65 7.95 -10.03
N LEU A 43 -5.47 6.90 -9.94
CA LEU A 43 -5.00 5.54 -9.75
C LEU A 43 -4.02 5.14 -10.86
N ARG A 44 -4.38 5.40 -12.12
CA ARG A 44 -3.55 5.06 -13.29
C ARG A 44 -2.22 5.80 -13.34
N GLU A 45 -2.16 7.04 -12.87
CA GLU A 45 -0.92 7.80 -12.81
C GLU A 45 -0.03 7.38 -11.63
N GLN A 46 -0.62 7.18 -10.46
CA GLN A 46 0.13 6.96 -9.21
C GLN A 46 0.60 5.51 -9.09
N SER A 47 -0.20 4.53 -9.47
CA SER A 47 0.14 3.11 -9.32
C SER A 47 1.50 2.69 -9.93
N PRO A 48 1.82 3.00 -11.21
CA PRO A 48 3.10 2.63 -11.79
C PRO A 48 4.28 3.35 -11.13
N ARG A 49 4.08 4.59 -10.66
CA ARG A 49 5.12 5.32 -9.93
C ARG A 49 5.43 4.65 -8.60
N LEU A 50 4.41 4.28 -7.84
CA LEU A 50 4.59 3.59 -6.56
C LEU A 50 5.21 2.20 -6.75
N LEU A 51 4.87 1.46 -7.80
CA LEU A 51 5.51 0.19 -8.14
C LEU A 51 7.01 0.36 -8.35
N GLN A 52 7.38 1.33 -9.19
CA GLN A 52 8.77 1.63 -9.47
C GLN A 52 9.53 2.06 -8.21
N SER A 53 8.94 2.92 -7.36
CA SER A 53 9.53 3.32 -6.09
C SER A 53 9.72 2.14 -5.14
N SER A 54 8.77 1.21 -5.09
CA SER A 54 8.87 -0.01 -4.28
C SER A 54 10.05 -0.87 -4.71
N GLU A 55 10.21 -1.12 -6.01
CA GLU A 55 11.33 -1.91 -6.54
C GLU A 55 12.69 -1.26 -6.24
N GLN A 56 12.79 0.07 -6.40
CA GLN A 56 14.00 0.82 -6.11
C GLN A 56 14.40 0.73 -4.64
N LEU A 57 13.43 0.86 -3.72
CA LEU A 57 13.69 0.78 -2.29
C LEU A 57 14.05 -0.65 -1.86
N GLU A 58 13.48 -1.69 -2.46
CA GLU A 58 13.91 -3.06 -2.17
C GLU A 58 15.36 -3.33 -2.61
N ALA A 59 15.76 -2.82 -3.79
CA ALA A 59 17.16 -2.89 -4.22
C ALA A 59 18.09 -2.07 -3.30
N GLU A 60 17.63 -0.96 -2.74
CA GLU A 60 18.37 -0.19 -1.75
C GLU A 60 18.48 -0.90 -0.40
N ARG A 61 17.41 -1.53 0.08
CA ARG A 61 17.39 -2.35 1.30
C ARG A 61 18.48 -3.40 1.26
N ALA A 62 18.59 -4.13 0.14
CA ALA A 62 19.62 -5.15 -0.04
C ALA A 62 21.04 -4.58 0.09
N ARG A 63 21.30 -3.40 -0.51
CA ARG A 63 22.59 -2.71 -0.42
C ARG A 63 22.91 -2.25 1.01
N ILE A 64 21.93 -1.69 1.72
CA ILE A 64 22.09 -1.28 3.12
C ILE A 64 22.41 -2.50 3.99
N ASN A 65 21.70 -3.62 3.80
CA ASN A 65 21.94 -4.85 4.55
C ASN A 65 23.32 -5.44 4.29
N GLN A 66 23.76 -5.48 3.03
CA GLN A 66 25.11 -5.90 2.68
C GLN A 66 26.16 -5.02 3.38
N ARG A 67 25.99 -3.70 3.34
CA ARG A 67 26.91 -2.77 3.98
C ARG A 67 26.94 -2.91 5.50
N SER A 68 25.79 -3.18 6.12
CA SER A 68 25.70 -3.51 7.55
C SER A 68 26.55 -4.75 7.89
N ALA A 69 26.48 -5.80 7.07
CA ALA A 69 27.27 -7.01 7.26
C ALA A 69 28.78 -6.76 7.10
N GLU A 70 29.18 -5.99 6.08
CA GLU A 70 30.58 -5.60 5.86
C GLU A 70 31.15 -4.81 7.05
N LEU A 71 30.42 -3.81 7.53
CA LEU A 71 30.83 -3.00 8.68
C LEU A 71 30.94 -3.83 9.96
N LYS A 72 30.04 -4.81 10.14
CA LYS A 72 30.09 -5.76 11.26
C LYS A 72 31.33 -6.66 11.19
N ALA A 73 31.64 -7.18 10.00
CA ALA A 73 32.84 -8.00 9.79
C ALA A 73 34.12 -7.20 10.05
N GLN A 74 34.18 -5.96 9.57
CA GLN A 74 35.30 -5.05 9.82
C GLN A 74 35.45 -4.74 11.31
N ALA A 75 34.35 -4.46 12.02
CA ALA A 75 34.38 -4.25 13.46
C ALA A 75 34.93 -5.44 14.25
N ALA A 76 34.69 -6.66 13.79
CA ALA A 76 35.24 -7.87 14.40
C ALA A 76 36.73 -8.06 14.11
N ALA A 77 37.23 -7.52 13.00
CA ALA A 77 38.63 -7.63 12.56
C ALA A 77 39.52 -6.47 13.02
N THR A 78 38.95 -5.31 13.39
CA THR A 78 39.72 -4.15 13.84
C THR A 78 40.31 -4.38 15.24
N PRO A 79 41.64 -4.26 15.42
CA PRO A 79 42.27 -4.33 16.74
C PRO A 79 41.74 -3.25 17.67
N ARG A 80 41.53 -3.59 18.95
CA ARG A 80 40.91 -2.65 19.90
C ARG A 80 41.82 -1.50 20.33
N ASP A 81 43.11 -1.73 20.26
CA ASP A 81 44.22 -0.84 20.60
C ASP A 81 44.57 0.14 19.48
N ASP A 82 44.16 -0.13 18.23
CA ASP A 82 44.27 0.83 17.13
C ASP A 82 43.17 1.89 17.20
N LEU A 83 43.45 2.94 17.96
CA LEU A 83 42.55 4.09 18.15
C LEU A 83 42.15 4.76 16.83
N ARG A 84 43.05 4.83 15.85
CA ARG A 84 42.75 5.47 14.57
C ARG A 84 41.78 4.63 13.76
N ALA A 85 42.04 3.33 13.62
CA ALA A 85 41.14 2.42 12.91
C ALA A 85 39.76 2.36 13.57
N GLN A 86 39.69 2.41 14.90
CA GLN A 86 38.44 2.47 15.66
C GLN A 86 37.63 3.73 15.38
N LEU A 87 38.28 4.89 15.28
CA LEU A 87 37.63 6.16 14.95
C LEU A 87 37.09 6.16 13.52
N GLU A 88 37.90 5.75 12.54
CA GLU A 88 37.48 5.67 11.14
C GLU A 88 36.29 4.70 10.95
N LEU A 89 36.32 3.54 11.63
CA LEU A 89 35.20 2.61 11.65
C LEU A 89 33.94 3.22 12.28
N ARG A 90 34.09 3.97 13.37
CA ARG A 90 32.96 4.66 14.03
C ARG A 90 32.32 5.67 13.10
N GLU A 91 33.10 6.50 12.41
CA GLU A 91 32.58 7.48 11.46
C GLU A 91 31.81 6.81 10.33
N ARG A 92 32.35 5.74 9.76
CA ARG A 92 31.68 4.96 8.71
C ARG A 92 30.38 4.32 9.18
N ARG A 93 30.33 3.82 10.42
CA ARG A 93 29.10 3.30 11.03
C ARG A 93 28.08 4.42 11.26
N ASN A 94 28.52 5.60 11.68
CA ASN A 94 27.62 6.74 11.88
C ASN A 94 27.00 7.21 10.57
N ALA A 95 27.80 7.32 9.51
CA ALA A 95 27.31 7.65 8.16
C ALA A 95 26.32 6.60 7.65
N HIS A 96 26.65 5.31 7.77
CA HIS A 96 25.75 4.21 7.40
C HIS A 96 24.45 4.21 8.20
N ASN A 97 24.51 4.47 9.51
CA ASN A 97 23.33 4.59 10.35
C ASN A 97 22.44 5.77 9.93
N ALA A 98 23.02 6.88 9.47
CA ALA A 98 22.26 7.99 8.92
C ALA A 98 21.53 7.60 7.62
N GLN A 99 22.21 6.88 6.73
CA GLN A 99 21.60 6.34 5.51
C GLN A 99 20.45 5.38 5.81
N ALA A 100 20.62 4.46 6.78
CA ALA A 100 19.56 3.55 7.18
C ALA A 100 18.33 4.27 7.76
N ARG A 101 18.53 5.39 8.49
CA ARG A 101 17.41 6.21 8.97
C ARG A 101 16.67 6.90 7.83
N ASP A 102 17.39 7.51 6.89
CA ASP A 102 16.79 8.14 5.71
C ASP A 102 15.99 7.14 4.87
N PHE A 103 16.54 5.94 4.66
CA PHE A 103 15.84 4.85 4.00
C PHE A 103 14.54 4.48 4.71
N ASN A 104 14.56 4.34 6.04
CA ASN A 104 13.36 4.01 6.82
C ASN A 104 12.27 5.09 6.67
N LEU A 105 12.65 6.38 6.68
CA LEU A 105 11.71 7.48 6.43
C LEU A 105 11.08 7.40 5.03
N ARG A 106 11.87 7.08 4.00
CA ARG A 106 11.36 6.90 2.63
C ARG A 106 10.45 5.68 2.49
N MET A 107 10.75 4.58 3.19
CA MET A 107 9.87 3.42 3.26
C MET A 107 8.54 3.75 3.93
N ASP A 108 8.56 4.53 5.01
CA ASP A 108 7.33 4.93 5.70
C ASP A 108 6.48 5.88 4.85
N ALA A 109 7.10 6.82 4.13
CA ALA A 109 6.42 7.67 3.16
C ALA A 109 5.78 6.83 2.04
N LEU A 110 6.50 5.86 1.46
CA LEU A 110 5.96 5.00 0.41
C LEU A 110 4.75 4.17 0.91
N LYS A 111 4.81 3.65 2.15
CA LYS A 111 3.66 2.95 2.75
C LYS A 111 2.46 3.87 2.87
N HIS A 112 2.66 5.10 3.35
CA HIS A 112 1.58 6.08 3.46
C HIS A 112 0.95 6.40 2.10
N ASP A 113 1.77 6.59 1.06
CA ASP A 113 1.28 6.84 -0.29
C ASP A 113 0.48 5.66 -0.86
N ILE A 114 0.91 4.43 -0.60
CA ILE A 114 0.20 3.21 -0.99
C ILE A 114 -1.13 3.08 -0.25
N ASP A 115 -1.16 3.34 1.06
CA ASP A 115 -2.39 3.32 1.85
C ASP A 115 -3.38 4.37 1.36
N ALA A 116 -2.91 5.59 1.08
CA ALA A 116 -3.74 6.65 0.51
C ALA A 116 -4.31 6.24 -0.87
N LEU A 117 -3.50 5.62 -1.73
CA LEU A 117 -3.95 5.13 -3.03
C LEU A 117 -4.98 4.00 -2.89
N ASN A 118 -4.81 3.12 -1.90
CA ASN A 118 -5.77 2.05 -1.61
C ASN A 118 -7.12 2.60 -1.17
N VAL A 119 -7.17 3.68 -0.39
CA VAL A 119 -8.44 4.35 -0.06
C VAL A 119 -9.17 4.84 -1.32
N VAL A 120 -8.45 5.47 -2.25
CA VAL A 120 -9.05 5.92 -3.54
C VAL A 120 -9.55 4.72 -4.36
N LYS A 121 -8.79 3.63 -4.40
CA LYS A 121 -9.18 2.41 -5.11
C LYS A 121 -10.43 1.76 -4.49
N ASP A 122 -10.51 1.72 -3.17
CA ASP A 122 -11.64 1.13 -2.46
C ASP A 122 -12.89 2.00 -2.64
N ASP A 123 -12.76 3.32 -2.55
CA ASP A 123 -13.84 4.27 -2.84
C ASP A 123 -14.36 4.12 -4.28
N TYR A 124 -13.46 4.05 -5.27
CA TYR A 124 -13.84 3.77 -6.66
C TYR A 124 -14.56 2.42 -6.80
N THR A 125 -14.08 1.38 -6.12
CA THR A 125 -14.69 0.04 -6.20
C THR A 125 -16.11 0.04 -5.63
N GLN A 126 -16.33 0.75 -4.53
CA GLN A 126 -17.62 0.86 -3.85
C GLN A 126 -18.61 1.72 -4.64
N HIS A 127 -18.16 2.86 -5.17
CA HIS A 127 -19.05 3.90 -5.69
C HIS A 127 -19.06 4.02 -7.22
N CYS A 128 -18.09 3.44 -7.93
CA CYS A 128 -17.93 3.65 -9.37
C CYS A 128 -17.96 2.35 -10.18
N ALA A 129 -17.22 1.32 -9.75
CA ALA A 129 -16.91 0.15 -10.59
C ALA A 129 -18.13 -0.67 -11.06
N GLN A 130 -19.25 -0.59 -10.34
CA GLN A 130 -20.48 -1.33 -10.67
C GLN A 130 -21.65 -0.42 -11.08
N GLN A 131 -21.45 0.89 -11.12
CA GLN A 131 -22.54 1.84 -11.40
C GLN A 131 -22.69 2.07 -12.90
N SER A 132 -23.95 2.16 -13.35
CA SER A 132 -24.26 2.55 -14.72
C SER A 132 -24.14 4.06 -14.90
N TYR A 133 -23.78 4.52 -16.09
CA TYR A 133 -23.76 5.94 -16.43
C TYR A 133 -24.26 6.18 -17.85
N ARG A 134 -24.79 7.38 -18.11
CA ARG A 134 -25.32 7.74 -19.42
C ARG A 134 -24.18 8.09 -20.37
N ARG A 135 -24.29 7.66 -21.63
CA ARG A 135 -23.31 8.01 -22.68
C ARG A 135 -23.20 9.53 -22.92
N SER A 136 -24.29 10.27 -22.72
CA SER A 136 -24.29 11.74 -22.81
C SER A 136 -23.44 12.39 -21.74
N GLU A 137 -23.44 11.86 -20.51
CA GLU A 137 -22.58 12.35 -19.41
C GLU A 137 -21.13 11.98 -19.68
N LEU A 138 -20.86 10.75 -20.15
CA LEU A 138 -19.50 10.35 -20.52
C LEU A 138 -18.93 11.26 -21.62
N ALA A 139 -19.73 11.59 -22.64
CA ALA A 139 -19.29 12.45 -23.75
C ALA A 139 -18.93 13.88 -23.34
N GLN A 140 -19.39 14.34 -22.17
CA GLN A 140 -19.06 15.66 -21.61
C GLN A 140 -17.71 15.66 -20.87
N LEU A 141 -17.16 14.50 -20.53
CA LEU A 141 -15.85 14.39 -19.89
C LEU A 141 -14.70 14.66 -20.88
N PRO A 142 -13.54 15.14 -20.40
CA PRO A 142 -12.32 15.19 -21.22
C PRO A 142 -11.93 13.81 -21.80
N PRO A 143 -11.26 13.75 -22.97
CA PRO A 143 -10.95 12.46 -23.62
C PRO A 143 -10.21 11.45 -22.74
N ALA A 144 -9.24 11.91 -21.93
CA ALA A 144 -8.50 11.04 -21.01
C ALA A 144 -9.40 10.44 -19.92
N ALA A 145 -10.34 11.23 -19.39
CA ALA A 145 -11.30 10.78 -18.38
C ALA A 145 -12.32 9.79 -18.97
N GLN A 146 -12.74 10.00 -20.22
CA GLN A 146 -13.57 9.03 -20.93
C GLN A 146 -12.87 7.68 -21.08
N GLU A 147 -11.59 7.72 -21.47
CA GLU A 147 -10.80 6.50 -21.66
C GLU A 147 -10.56 5.77 -20.35
N ALA A 148 -10.22 6.50 -19.27
CA ALA A 148 -10.07 5.92 -17.94
C ALA A 148 -11.34 5.20 -17.47
N MET A 149 -12.52 5.78 -17.70
CA MET A 149 -13.79 5.14 -17.37
C MET A 149 -14.09 3.91 -18.24
N ARG A 150 -13.70 3.91 -19.52
CA ARG A 150 -13.89 2.75 -20.42
C ARG A 150 -12.98 1.58 -20.09
N MET A 151 -11.72 1.86 -19.76
CA MET A 151 -10.76 0.82 -19.39
C MET A 151 -11.01 0.28 -17.98
N GLY A 152 -11.61 1.08 -17.10
CA GLY A 152 -11.77 0.74 -15.70
C GLY A 152 -10.41 0.54 -15.02
N LEU A 153 -10.41 -0.28 -13.95
CA LEU A 153 -9.23 -0.59 -13.13
C LEU A 153 -8.79 -2.06 -13.19
N GLN A 154 -9.36 -2.86 -14.09
CA GLN A 154 -9.13 -4.31 -14.14
C GLN A 154 -7.67 -4.73 -14.44
N ASP A 155 -6.92 -3.86 -15.10
CA ASP A 155 -5.51 -4.01 -15.46
C ASP A 155 -4.57 -3.30 -14.46
N LEU A 156 -5.13 -2.59 -13.47
CA LEU A 156 -4.34 -1.77 -12.57
C LEU A 156 -3.79 -2.60 -11.41
N GLN A 157 -2.48 -2.54 -11.23
CA GLN A 157 -1.76 -3.26 -10.20
C GLN A 157 -1.27 -2.25 -9.16
N VAL A 158 -1.81 -2.32 -7.93
CA VAL A 158 -1.35 -1.48 -6.81
C VAL A 158 -0.25 -2.23 -6.05
N PRO A 159 0.91 -1.62 -5.81
CA PRO A 159 1.98 -2.28 -5.08
C PRO A 159 1.53 -2.61 -3.65
N TYR A 160 1.91 -3.80 -3.18
CA TYR A 160 1.77 -4.18 -1.79
C TYR A 160 3.17 -4.25 -1.17
N ILE A 161 3.39 -3.54 -0.07
CA ILE A 161 4.61 -3.65 0.72
C ILE A 161 4.33 -4.61 1.87
N ASP A 162 5.07 -5.72 1.90
CA ASP A 162 5.04 -6.63 3.04
C ASP A 162 5.53 -5.88 4.29
N SER A 163 4.58 -5.52 5.15
CA SER A 163 4.84 -4.80 6.39
C SER A 163 5.62 -5.64 7.41
N ALA A 164 5.71 -6.96 7.21
CA ALA A 164 6.48 -7.87 8.03
C ALA A 164 7.97 -7.93 7.63
N ALA A 165 8.36 -7.38 6.47
CA ALA A 165 9.75 -7.36 6.06
C ALA A 165 10.56 -6.47 7.03
N PRO A 166 11.61 -7.01 7.69
CA PRO A 166 12.36 -6.25 8.67
C PRO A 166 13.05 -5.06 8.01
N SER A 167 12.79 -3.87 8.52
CA SER A 167 13.57 -2.68 8.19
C SER A 167 15.03 -2.89 8.60
N PRO A 168 16.01 -2.41 7.82
CA PRO A 168 17.40 -2.42 8.24
C PRO A 168 17.50 -1.73 9.60
N ALA A 169 17.89 -2.49 10.62
CA ALA A 169 18.08 -1.92 11.95
C ALA A 169 19.26 -0.94 11.88
N ALA A 170 19.01 0.34 12.14
CA ALA A 170 20.08 1.22 12.58
C ALA A 170 20.41 0.77 14.02
N PRO A 171 21.55 0.11 14.28
CA PRO A 171 21.92 -0.20 15.66
C PRO A 171 21.94 1.12 16.44
N ALA A 172 21.31 1.12 17.62
CA ALA A 172 21.38 2.24 18.55
C ALA A 172 22.84 2.67 18.66
N LEU A 173 23.08 3.98 18.45
CA LEU A 173 24.38 4.59 18.75
C LEU A 173 24.75 4.13 20.14
N SER A 174 25.72 3.21 20.26
CA SER A 174 26.20 2.82 21.58
C SER A 174 26.69 4.11 22.22
N ALA A 175 26.00 4.54 23.27
CA ALA A 175 26.38 5.72 24.02
C ALA A 175 27.88 5.59 24.36
N PRO A 176 28.64 6.71 24.30
CA PRO A 176 30.05 6.66 24.67
C PRO A 176 30.18 6.00 26.05
N ALA A 177 31.09 5.03 26.17
CA ALA A 177 31.39 4.40 27.45
C ALA A 177 31.68 5.51 28.48
N PRO A 178 31.14 5.41 29.72
CA PRO A 178 31.42 6.39 30.74
C PRO A 178 32.94 6.52 30.92
N ALA A 179 33.42 7.76 30.98
CA ALA A 179 34.83 8.03 31.19
C ALA A 179 35.33 7.28 32.44
N PRO A 180 36.54 6.69 32.41
CA PRO A 180 37.09 6.02 33.57
C PRO A 180 37.15 7.01 34.74
N ALA A 181 36.63 6.61 35.89
CA ALA A 181 36.67 7.41 37.10
C ALA A 181 38.13 7.76 37.43
N PRO A 182 38.42 8.99 37.89
CA PRO A 182 39.78 9.36 38.30
C PRO A 182 40.25 8.45 39.42
N ALA A 183 41.48 7.96 39.29
CA ALA A 183 42.11 7.10 40.30
C ALA A 183 42.20 7.84 41.64
N PRO A 184 41.92 7.17 42.79
CA PRO A 184 42.11 7.78 44.09
C PRO A 184 43.59 8.07 44.34
N HIS A 185 43.87 9.29 44.80
CA HIS A 185 45.19 9.74 45.25
C HIS A 185 45.58 9.11 46.59
#